data_AF-A0A7G9Z3M4-F1
#
_entry.id   AF-A0A7G9Z3M4-F1
#
_cell.length_a   1.000
_cell.length_b   1.000
_cell.length_c   1.000
_cell.angle_alpha   90.00
_cell.angle_beta   90.00
_cell.angle_gamma   90.00
#
_symmetry.space_group_name_H-M   'P 1'
#
loop_
_entity.id
_entity.type
_entity.pdbx_description
1 polymer ?
#
loop_
_entity_poly.entity_id
_entity_poly.type
_entity_poly.pdbx_seq_one_letter_code
_entity_poly.pdbx_strand_id
1 'polypeptide(L)'
;MDLEGFAKRKLREGEADNRIIAELCNRIVEIKQDRITKEQAEEISEAVLEESKITLDLKDELITGLKSNVRMGELGVGSRGAGDFYAHEKIGELIGATGAVVDSSSLSDSGVVRLPDGSKGKLIVVTVDGMHSRLSDFPFLAGFHVARAALRDVYVMGATPVALLSDIHVADDGDVAKIFDHIAGISAVSDAAGVPLVTGSTLRIGGDVVIGERMTGCVGAVGVADTVVTREGAREGDVILMSEGAGGGTITTAALYYGEPEVVQETMNIKFLNACSMLIKEDMVKKVHLMTDVTNGGIRGDANEIAKVSHVKLVFYEDRIRGLVNKKVLAMLKRREIDYLGVSIDALLVICPAEVVEAVKAVVMGAGVRIEEIGKVAAGEGAEIVVAGETKDFVPKFRESAYTPIKKVVGESGRNFELMKRKVDKAVEEAVRKKDKVKRILEFSQDTEI
;
A
#
# COMPACT_ATOMS: atom_id res chain seq x y z
N MET A 1 -17.04 15.42 0.12
CA MET A 1 -17.38 15.92 -1.23
C MET A 1 -16.35 16.97 -1.59
N ASP A 2 -15.87 16.95 -2.84
CA ASP A 2 -15.01 17.99 -3.41
C ASP A 2 -15.89 19.11 -4.00
N LEU A 3 -15.90 20.28 -3.34
CA LEU A 3 -16.73 21.43 -3.71
C LEU A 3 -16.21 22.14 -4.96
N GLU A 4 -14.91 22.39 -5.04
CA GLU A 4 -14.28 22.99 -6.23
C GLU A 4 -14.45 22.10 -7.46
N GLY A 5 -14.19 20.80 -7.31
CA GLY A 5 -14.35 19.85 -8.39
C GLY A 5 -15.80 19.79 -8.88
N PHE A 6 -16.78 20.02 -8.00
CA PHE A 6 -18.18 20.18 -8.39
C PHE A 6 -18.40 21.46 -9.19
N ALA A 7 -17.98 22.63 -8.68
CA ALA A 7 -18.15 23.92 -9.34
C ALA A 7 -17.47 23.95 -10.72
N LYS A 8 -16.21 23.49 -10.80
CA LYS A 8 -15.43 23.41 -12.05
C LYS A 8 -16.06 22.49 -13.10
N ARG A 9 -16.79 21.44 -12.70
CA ARG A 9 -17.55 20.61 -13.66
C ARG A 9 -18.76 21.37 -14.20
N LYS A 10 -19.55 21.99 -13.31
CA LYS A 10 -20.75 22.75 -13.68
C LYS A 10 -20.44 23.95 -14.57
N LEU A 11 -19.35 24.67 -14.30
CA LEU A 11 -18.86 25.74 -15.16
C LEU A 11 -18.55 25.24 -16.58
N ARG A 12 -17.91 24.07 -16.72
CA ARG A 12 -17.62 23.46 -18.04
C ARG A 12 -18.88 22.99 -18.77
N GLU A 13 -19.93 22.64 -18.04
CA GLU A 13 -21.24 22.29 -18.59
C GLU A 13 -22.05 23.53 -19.04
N GLY A 14 -21.55 24.74 -18.77
CA GLY A 14 -22.23 25.99 -19.09
C GLY A 14 -23.38 26.34 -18.14
N GLU A 15 -23.38 25.76 -16.93
CA GLU A 15 -24.41 26.05 -15.93
C GLU A 15 -24.28 27.48 -15.40
N ALA A 16 -25.42 28.13 -15.14
CA ALA A 16 -25.44 29.50 -14.63
C ALA A 16 -24.97 29.56 -13.17
N ASP A 17 -24.19 30.59 -12.84
CA ASP A 17 -23.58 30.81 -11.51
C ASP A 17 -24.56 30.63 -10.35
N ASN A 18 -25.74 31.25 -10.44
CA ASN A 18 -26.77 31.19 -9.41
C ASN A 18 -27.28 29.77 -9.14
N ARG A 19 -27.29 28.90 -10.15
CA ARG A 19 -27.65 27.48 -9.99
C ARG A 19 -26.51 26.70 -9.35
N ILE A 20 -25.27 26.99 -9.72
CA ILE A 20 -24.09 26.36 -9.10
C ILE A 20 -24.05 26.69 -7.60
N ILE A 21 -24.22 27.97 -7.24
CA ILE A 21 -24.29 28.45 -5.86
C ILE A 21 -25.42 27.75 -5.10
N ALA A 22 -26.63 27.71 -5.67
CA ALA A 22 -27.77 27.06 -5.03
C ALA A 22 -27.53 25.55 -4.79
N GLU A 23 -26.97 24.83 -5.77
CA GLU A 23 -26.63 23.41 -5.60
C GLU A 23 -25.53 23.18 -4.56
N LEU A 24 -24.48 24.01 -4.55
CA LEU A 24 -23.42 23.96 -3.54
C LEU A 24 -23.99 24.22 -2.14
N CYS A 25 -24.74 25.29 -1.97
CA CYS A 25 -25.36 25.68 -0.70
C CYS A 25 -26.21 24.53 -0.15
N ASN A 26 -27.07 23.94 -0.97
CA ASN A 26 -27.90 22.80 -0.57
C ASN A 26 -27.06 21.61 -0.06
N ARG A 27 -25.97 21.28 -0.75
CA ARG A 27 -25.09 20.16 -0.37
C ARG A 27 -24.27 20.44 0.88
N ILE A 28 -23.81 21.69 1.04
CA ILE A 28 -23.10 22.13 2.24
C ILE A 28 -24.03 22.03 3.45
N VAL A 29 -25.25 22.55 3.34
CA VAL A 29 -26.26 22.46 4.41
C VAL A 29 -26.64 21.01 4.72
N GLU A 30 -26.75 20.15 3.70
CA GLU A 30 -27.04 18.72 3.89
C GLU A 30 -25.96 18.02 4.74
N ILE A 31 -24.68 18.30 4.48
CA ILE A 31 -23.55 17.63 5.14
C ILE A 31 -23.20 18.27 6.49
N LYS A 32 -23.19 19.61 6.56
CA LYS A 32 -22.81 20.34 7.79
C LYS A 32 -23.97 20.47 8.77
N GLN A 33 -25.22 20.35 8.31
CA GLN A 33 -26.42 20.36 9.14
C GLN A 33 -26.47 21.61 10.05
N ASP A 34 -26.62 21.43 11.35
CA ASP A 34 -26.70 22.49 12.36
C ASP A 34 -25.38 23.25 12.59
N ARG A 35 -24.28 22.77 12.01
CA ARG A 35 -22.95 23.40 12.11
C ARG A 35 -22.75 24.57 11.16
N ILE A 36 -23.73 24.89 10.32
CA ILE A 36 -23.66 26.03 9.40
C ILE A 36 -25.04 26.66 9.18
N THR A 37 -25.10 27.98 9.05
CA THR A 37 -26.32 28.65 8.60
C THR A 37 -26.43 28.61 7.07
N LYS A 38 -27.65 28.80 6.54
CA LYS A 38 -27.85 28.88 5.09
C LYS A 38 -27.07 30.04 4.46
N GLU A 39 -27.01 31.18 5.15
CA GLU A 39 -26.28 32.38 4.72
C GLU A 39 -24.77 32.09 4.62
N GLN A 40 -24.17 31.48 5.65
CA GLN A 40 -22.77 31.07 5.60
C GLN A 40 -22.50 30.05 4.47
N ALA A 41 -23.42 29.11 4.25
CA ALA A 41 -23.27 28.14 3.16
C ALA A 41 -23.35 28.80 1.78
N GLU A 42 -24.13 29.87 1.63
CA GLU A 42 -24.20 30.68 0.42
C GLU A 42 -22.90 31.46 0.19
N GLU A 43 -22.36 32.12 1.22
CA GLU A 43 -21.06 32.81 1.17
C GLU A 43 -19.91 31.87 0.75
N ILE A 44 -19.84 30.67 1.36
CA ILE A 44 -18.85 29.66 0.97
C ILE A 44 -19.04 29.22 -0.49
N SER A 45 -20.29 29.07 -0.93
CA SER A 45 -20.60 28.66 -2.30
C SER A 45 -20.17 29.72 -3.32
N GLU A 46 -20.34 31.00 -3.00
CA GLU A 46 -19.87 32.12 -3.81
C GLU A 46 -18.34 32.14 -3.90
N ALA A 47 -17.65 32.02 -2.75
CA ALA A 47 -16.19 31.96 -2.70
C ALA A 47 -15.62 30.77 -3.50
N VAL A 48 -16.19 29.57 -3.32
CA VAL A 48 -15.81 28.37 -4.08
C VAL A 48 -15.99 28.58 -5.58
N LEU A 49 -17.09 29.24 -5.99
CA LEU A 49 -17.33 29.55 -7.40
C LEU A 49 -16.30 30.55 -7.95
N GLU A 50 -15.98 31.59 -7.20
CA GLU A 50 -14.98 32.60 -7.56
C GLU A 50 -13.61 31.96 -7.76
N GLU A 51 -13.10 31.23 -6.77
CA GLU A 51 -11.83 30.52 -6.84
C GLU A 51 -11.82 29.50 -7.99
N SER A 52 -12.95 28.82 -8.20
CA SER A 52 -13.11 27.86 -9.29
C SER A 52 -13.00 28.53 -10.66
N LYS A 53 -13.58 29.71 -10.86
CA LYS A 53 -13.47 30.48 -12.11
C LYS A 53 -12.04 30.93 -12.37
N ILE A 54 -11.36 31.45 -11.34
CA ILE A 54 -9.97 31.92 -11.43
C ILE A 54 -9.04 30.76 -11.85
N THR A 55 -9.25 29.58 -11.29
CA THR A 55 -8.35 28.43 -11.47
C THR A 55 -8.77 27.48 -12.59
N LEU A 56 -9.94 27.68 -13.25
CA LEU A 56 -10.53 26.71 -14.18
C LEU A 56 -9.65 26.42 -15.40
N ASP A 57 -9.12 27.49 -15.99
CA ASP A 57 -8.50 27.50 -17.32
C ASP A 57 -7.13 28.19 -17.30
N LEU A 58 -6.37 28.04 -16.20
CA LEU A 58 -4.96 28.41 -16.18
C LEU A 58 -4.25 27.69 -17.34
N LYS A 59 -3.42 28.42 -18.10
CA LYS A 59 -2.66 27.90 -19.25
C LYS A 59 -1.17 28.06 -19.02
N ASP A 60 -0.67 27.32 -18.06
CA ASP A 60 0.76 27.29 -17.74
C ASP A 60 1.21 25.86 -17.49
N GLU A 61 2.24 25.41 -18.20
CA GLU A 61 2.75 24.04 -18.16
C GLU A 61 3.30 23.64 -16.76
N LEU A 62 3.86 24.61 -16.02
CA LEU A 62 4.40 24.38 -14.67
C LEU A 62 3.31 24.41 -13.60
N ILE A 63 2.26 25.21 -13.78
CA ILE A 63 1.19 25.35 -12.79
C ILE A 63 0.08 24.32 -13.01
N THR A 64 -0.29 24.04 -14.26
CA THR A 64 -1.44 23.19 -14.58
C THR A 64 -1.14 21.70 -14.37
N GLY A 65 -2.17 20.98 -13.90
CA GLY A 65 -2.11 19.53 -13.69
C GLY A 65 -2.19 18.75 -15.01
N LEU A 66 -1.47 17.63 -15.06
CA LEU A 66 -1.49 16.69 -16.18
C LEU A 66 -2.81 15.91 -16.22
N LYS A 67 -3.24 15.51 -17.42
CA LYS A 67 -4.50 14.76 -17.61
C LYS A 67 -4.29 13.54 -18.49
N SER A 68 -4.27 12.36 -17.87
CA SER A 68 -4.37 11.08 -18.60
C SER A 68 -5.79 10.81 -19.12
N ASN A 69 -6.81 11.38 -18.47
CA ASN A 69 -8.23 11.02 -18.65
C ASN A 69 -8.51 9.51 -18.41
N VAL A 70 -7.73 8.91 -17.51
CA VAL A 70 -7.93 7.56 -16.98
C VAL A 70 -8.06 7.69 -15.47
N ARG A 71 -9.16 7.19 -14.89
CA ARG A 71 -9.39 7.28 -13.44
C ARG A 71 -8.66 6.15 -12.71
N MET A 72 -8.21 6.41 -11.49
CA MET A 72 -7.56 5.41 -10.61
C MET A 72 -8.35 4.11 -10.53
N GLY A 73 -9.66 4.21 -10.26
CA GLY A 73 -10.55 3.05 -10.15
C GLY A 73 -10.85 2.36 -11.48
N GLU A 74 -10.65 3.00 -12.64
CA GLU A 74 -10.78 2.36 -13.95
C GLU A 74 -9.53 1.54 -14.25
N LEU A 75 -8.36 2.14 -14.05
CA LEU A 75 -7.06 1.47 -14.22
C LEU A 75 -6.86 0.35 -13.19
N GLY A 76 -7.46 0.46 -12.00
CA GLY A 76 -7.33 -0.52 -10.93
C GLY A 76 -6.14 -0.28 -9.99
N VAL A 77 -5.66 0.98 -9.92
CA VAL A 77 -4.57 1.38 -9.00
C VAL A 77 -5.05 1.30 -7.55
N GLY A 78 -4.19 0.83 -6.65
CA GLY A 78 -4.49 0.52 -5.26
C GLY A 78 -5.25 -0.80 -5.07
N SER A 79 -5.30 -1.66 -6.09
CA SER A 79 -5.96 -2.98 -6.04
C SER A 79 -5.05 -4.14 -6.41
N ARG A 80 -3.70 -3.97 -6.39
CA ARG A 80 -2.68 -5.02 -6.60
C ARG A 80 -2.99 -5.99 -7.75
N GLY A 81 -3.53 -5.43 -8.83
CA GLY A 81 -3.82 -6.10 -10.08
C GLY A 81 -2.98 -5.51 -11.21
N ALA A 82 -3.21 -5.96 -12.45
CA ALA A 82 -2.38 -5.60 -13.60
C ALA A 82 -2.17 -4.08 -13.79
N GLY A 83 -3.21 -3.27 -13.57
CA GLY A 83 -3.08 -1.81 -13.70
C GLY A 83 -2.40 -1.11 -12.53
N ASP A 84 -2.40 -1.73 -11.35
CA ASP A 84 -1.64 -1.25 -10.19
C ASP A 84 -0.14 -1.48 -10.40
N PHE A 85 0.24 -2.70 -10.81
CA PHE A 85 1.63 -3.04 -11.14
C PHE A 85 2.17 -2.13 -12.25
N TYR A 86 1.38 -1.87 -13.28
CA TYR A 86 1.76 -0.95 -14.35
C TYR A 86 1.92 0.49 -13.86
N ALA A 87 1.06 0.97 -12.94
CA ALA A 87 1.25 2.30 -12.36
C ALA A 87 2.54 2.40 -11.53
N HIS A 88 2.88 1.37 -10.75
CA HIS A 88 4.14 1.32 -10.00
C HIS A 88 5.37 1.26 -10.91
N GLU A 89 5.33 0.47 -11.99
CA GLU A 89 6.38 0.45 -13.03
C GLU A 89 6.60 1.86 -13.60
N LYS A 90 5.53 2.59 -13.92
CA LYS A 90 5.62 3.95 -14.45
C LYS A 90 6.13 4.98 -13.44
N ILE A 91 5.85 4.80 -12.15
CA ILE A 91 6.45 5.62 -11.09
C ILE A 91 7.97 5.39 -11.07
N GLY A 92 8.41 4.13 -11.13
CA GLY A 92 9.83 3.77 -11.22
C GLY A 92 10.52 4.39 -12.44
N GLU A 93 9.91 4.28 -13.64
CA GLU A 93 10.41 4.90 -14.86
C GLU A 93 10.52 6.43 -14.74
N LEU A 94 9.51 7.08 -14.16
CA LEU A 94 9.48 8.54 -13.98
C LEU A 94 10.60 9.02 -13.05
N ILE A 95 10.83 8.31 -11.94
CA ILE A 95 11.91 8.62 -11.00
C ILE A 95 13.26 8.43 -11.70
N GLY A 96 13.42 7.28 -12.38
CA GLY A 96 14.66 6.87 -13.04
C GLY A 96 15.67 6.27 -12.08
N ALA A 97 16.85 5.91 -12.61
CA ALA A 97 17.93 5.36 -11.81
C ALA A 97 18.40 6.37 -10.75
N THR A 98 18.57 5.90 -9.52
CA THR A 98 19.05 6.72 -8.41
C THR A 98 20.43 6.27 -7.92
N GLY A 99 21.02 7.00 -6.98
CA GLY A 99 22.23 6.57 -6.27
C GLY A 99 21.97 5.57 -5.13
N ALA A 100 20.74 5.10 -4.96
CA ALA A 100 20.37 4.16 -3.92
C ALA A 100 20.83 2.73 -4.26
N VAL A 101 20.96 1.89 -3.24
CA VAL A 101 21.32 0.46 -3.37
C VAL A 101 20.13 -0.34 -3.88
N VAL A 102 18.92 -0.01 -3.39
CA VAL A 102 17.65 -0.53 -3.87
C VAL A 102 16.75 0.67 -4.08
N ASP A 103 16.36 0.92 -5.33
CA ASP A 103 15.53 2.07 -5.70
C ASP A 103 14.15 1.63 -6.22
N SER A 104 13.32 2.60 -6.60
CA SER A 104 11.95 2.36 -7.06
C SER A 104 11.84 1.48 -8.30
N SER A 105 12.91 1.31 -9.09
CA SER A 105 12.90 0.42 -10.27
C SER A 105 12.92 -1.06 -9.89
N SER A 106 13.40 -1.39 -8.69
CA SER A 106 13.45 -2.77 -8.16
C SER A 106 12.08 -3.33 -7.78
N LEU A 107 11.07 -2.48 -7.57
CA LEU A 107 9.75 -2.85 -7.05
C LEU A 107 9.83 -3.69 -5.74
N SER A 108 10.88 -3.46 -4.95
CA SER A 108 11.10 -4.10 -3.65
C SER A 108 10.20 -3.49 -2.57
N ASP A 109 10.07 -4.16 -1.43
CA ASP A 109 9.25 -3.71 -0.28
C ASP A 109 9.76 -2.43 0.39
N SER A 110 11.00 -2.03 0.13
CA SER A 110 11.58 -0.81 0.69
C SER A 110 12.72 -0.27 -0.18
N GLY A 111 12.99 1.02 -0.05
CA GLY A 111 14.20 1.63 -0.59
C GLY A 111 15.38 1.44 0.35
N VAL A 112 16.59 1.31 -0.22
CA VAL A 112 17.82 1.10 0.57
C VAL A 112 18.90 2.07 0.12
N VAL A 113 19.46 2.82 1.06
CA VAL A 113 20.63 3.67 0.82
C VAL A 113 21.81 3.21 1.65
N ARG A 114 23.02 3.42 1.13
CA ARG A 114 24.25 3.14 1.87
C ARG A 114 24.66 4.39 2.64
N LEU A 115 25.03 4.21 3.91
CA LEU A 115 25.63 5.30 4.67
C LEU A 115 27.00 5.69 4.06
N PRO A 116 27.36 6.99 4.08
CA PRO A 116 28.66 7.45 3.60
C PRO A 116 29.85 6.76 4.29
N ASP A 117 31.02 6.84 3.63
CA ASP A 117 32.26 6.21 4.06
C ASP A 117 32.63 6.51 5.52
N GLY A 118 33.11 5.49 6.24
CA GLY A 118 33.34 5.52 7.69
C GLY A 118 32.27 4.80 8.51
N SER A 119 31.10 4.51 7.92
CA SER A 119 29.97 3.83 8.59
C SER A 119 30.01 2.30 8.49
N LYS A 120 31.19 1.70 8.23
CA LYS A 120 31.38 0.25 7.97
C LYS A 120 30.45 -0.33 6.88
N GLY A 121 29.97 0.49 5.95
CA GLY A 121 29.09 0.05 4.86
C GLY A 121 27.65 -0.28 5.28
N LYS A 122 27.19 0.17 6.46
CA LYS A 122 25.81 0.01 6.94
C LYS A 122 24.78 0.54 5.93
N LEU A 123 23.62 -0.11 5.90
CA LEU A 123 22.49 0.20 5.04
C LEU A 123 21.37 0.82 5.87
N ILE A 124 20.71 1.84 5.32
CA ILE A 124 19.43 2.36 5.83
C ILE A 124 18.34 1.85 4.90
N VAL A 125 17.34 1.21 5.50
CA VAL A 125 16.13 0.76 4.82
C VAL A 125 15.01 1.73 5.17
N VAL A 126 14.27 2.20 4.17
CA VAL A 126 13.17 3.16 4.34
C VAL A 126 11.95 2.68 3.58
N THR A 127 10.79 2.71 4.24
CA THR A 127 9.49 2.41 3.64
C THR A 127 8.42 3.39 4.11
N VAL A 128 7.32 3.43 3.37
CA VAL A 128 6.09 4.11 3.73
C VAL A 128 4.92 3.27 3.25
N ASP A 129 3.93 3.04 4.12
CA ASP A 129 2.70 2.36 3.75
C ASP A 129 1.48 3.21 4.09
N GLY A 130 0.50 3.19 3.19
CA GLY A 130 -0.75 3.92 3.30
C GLY A 130 -1.78 3.13 4.09
N MET A 131 -2.54 3.82 4.95
CA MET A 131 -3.58 3.12 5.69
C MET A 131 -4.69 2.61 4.77
N HIS A 132 -5.32 1.50 5.16
CA HIS A 132 -6.41 0.93 4.38
C HIS A 132 -7.62 1.88 4.40
N SER A 133 -7.90 2.56 3.28
CA SER A 133 -8.89 3.66 3.17
C SER A 133 -10.31 3.35 3.67
N ARG A 134 -10.70 2.07 3.66
CA ARG A 134 -11.99 1.61 4.22
C ARG A 134 -12.03 1.51 5.74
N LEU A 135 -10.93 1.79 6.44
CA LEU A 135 -10.85 1.85 7.90
C LEU A 135 -10.95 3.29 8.44
N SER A 136 -11.33 4.26 7.60
CA SER A 136 -11.53 5.66 7.99
C SER A 136 -12.53 5.87 9.15
N ASP A 137 -13.42 4.91 9.40
CA ASP A 137 -14.40 4.95 10.50
C ASP A 137 -13.95 4.08 11.69
N PHE A 138 -12.76 3.47 11.60
CA PHE A 138 -12.13 2.63 12.61
C PHE A 138 -10.67 3.05 12.83
N PRO A 139 -10.42 4.28 13.33
CA PRO A 139 -9.11 4.90 13.27
C PRO A 139 -8.02 4.11 13.99
N PHE A 140 -8.31 3.53 15.17
CA PHE A 140 -7.40 2.63 15.89
C PHE A 140 -6.93 1.47 15.01
N LEU A 141 -7.87 0.75 14.38
CA LEU A 141 -7.54 -0.39 13.52
C LEU A 141 -6.74 0.07 12.29
N ALA A 142 -7.07 1.22 11.74
CA ALA A 142 -6.32 1.81 10.64
C ALA A 142 -4.86 2.07 11.04
N GLY A 143 -4.64 2.67 12.22
CA GLY A 143 -3.32 2.96 12.78
C GLY A 143 -2.52 1.71 13.12
N PHE A 144 -3.18 0.75 13.78
CA PHE A 144 -2.58 -0.53 14.12
C PHE A 144 -2.09 -1.28 12.88
N HIS A 145 -2.93 -1.41 11.85
CA HIS A 145 -2.56 -2.18 10.67
C HIS A 145 -1.51 -1.49 9.80
N VAL A 146 -1.57 -0.16 9.64
CA VAL A 146 -0.58 0.57 8.83
C VAL A 146 0.79 0.59 9.50
N ALA A 147 0.86 0.76 10.82
CA ALA A 147 2.12 0.66 11.56
C ALA A 147 2.71 -0.74 11.45
N ARG A 148 1.87 -1.78 11.60
CA ARG A 148 2.32 -3.16 11.42
C ARG A 148 2.84 -3.38 10.00
N ALA A 149 2.16 -2.89 8.97
CA ALA A 149 2.56 -3.08 7.58
C ALA A 149 3.91 -2.38 7.27
N ALA A 150 4.08 -1.11 7.66
CA ALA A 150 5.35 -0.41 7.50
C ALA A 150 6.52 -1.12 8.21
N LEU A 151 6.30 -1.71 9.39
CA LEU A 151 7.33 -2.51 10.05
C LEU A 151 7.63 -3.82 9.30
N ARG A 152 6.62 -4.49 8.73
CA ARG A 152 6.83 -5.73 7.98
C ARG A 152 7.77 -5.51 6.81
N ASP A 153 7.55 -4.45 6.04
CA ASP A 153 8.40 -4.07 4.90
C ASP A 153 9.89 -3.93 5.30
N VAL A 154 10.18 -3.25 6.42
CA VAL A 154 11.55 -3.14 6.92
C VAL A 154 12.11 -4.50 7.36
N TYR A 155 11.29 -5.29 8.06
CA TYR A 155 11.69 -6.60 8.57
C TYR A 155 11.99 -7.60 7.45
N VAL A 156 11.22 -7.61 6.37
CA VAL A 156 11.41 -8.55 5.26
C VAL A 156 12.64 -8.21 4.42
N MET A 157 13.09 -6.97 4.44
CA MET A 157 14.40 -6.60 3.90
C MET A 157 15.56 -7.11 4.76
N GLY A 158 15.29 -7.71 5.92
CA GLY A 158 16.30 -8.18 6.87
C GLY A 158 16.88 -7.08 7.76
N ALA A 159 16.23 -5.91 7.83
CA ALA A 159 16.68 -4.78 8.61
C ALA A 159 16.03 -4.72 9.99
N THR A 160 16.78 -4.24 10.99
CA THR A 160 16.23 -3.95 12.32
C THR A 160 15.56 -2.59 12.28
N PRO A 161 14.24 -2.47 12.51
CA PRO A 161 13.59 -1.17 12.57
C PRO A 161 14.08 -0.36 13.76
N VAL A 162 14.29 0.94 13.56
CA VAL A 162 14.81 1.87 14.57
C VAL A 162 13.92 3.08 14.79
N ALA A 163 12.99 3.36 13.87
CA ALA A 163 12.05 4.48 13.99
C ALA A 163 10.78 4.26 13.17
N LEU A 164 9.67 4.80 13.67
CA LEU A 164 8.41 5.00 12.96
C LEU A 164 8.10 6.50 12.85
N LEU A 165 7.43 6.90 11.77
CA LEU A 165 6.85 8.23 11.60
C LEU A 165 5.42 8.12 11.05
N SER A 166 4.57 9.09 11.34
CA SER A 166 3.15 9.06 10.92
C SER A 166 2.74 10.31 10.16
N ASP A 167 1.83 10.18 9.20
CA ASP A 167 1.15 11.30 8.56
C ASP A 167 -0.35 10.98 8.52
N ILE A 168 -1.18 11.90 9.03
CA ILE A 168 -2.62 11.71 9.11
C ILE A 168 -3.36 12.95 8.63
N HIS A 169 -4.34 12.73 7.76
CA HIS A 169 -5.17 13.77 7.22
C HIS A 169 -6.64 13.46 7.52
N VAL A 170 -7.36 14.42 8.08
CA VAL A 170 -8.79 14.30 8.39
C VAL A 170 -9.53 15.39 7.62
N ALA A 171 -10.62 15.04 6.94
CA ALA A 171 -11.47 16.02 6.26
C ALA A 171 -12.13 16.97 7.27
N ASP A 172 -12.57 18.13 6.81
CA ASP A 172 -12.97 19.26 7.66
C ASP A 172 -14.04 18.94 8.71
N ASP A 173 -14.98 18.05 8.36
CA ASP A 173 -16.06 17.66 9.25
C ASP A 173 -15.73 16.43 10.12
N GLY A 174 -14.54 15.84 9.96
CA GLY A 174 -14.13 14.67 10.71
C GLY A 174 -13.83 15.01 12.17
N ASP A 175 -14.27 14.14 13.07
CA ASP A 175 -13.97 14.27 14.50
C ASP A 175 -12.46 14.20 14.75
N VAL A 176 -11.93 15.19 15.47
CA VAL A 176 -10.52 15.27 15.87
C VAL A 176 -10.09 14.03 16.67
N ALA A 177 -11.01 13.37 17.37
CA ALA A 177 -10.76 12.10 18.05
C ALA A 177 -10.20 11.01 17.12
N LYS A 178 -10.50 11.06 15.81
CA LYS A 178 -9.92 10.14 14.84
C LYS A 178 -8.39 10.20 14.82
N ILE A 179 -7.80 11.38 15.04
CA ILE A 179 -6.34 11.55 15.10
C ILE A 179 -5.78 10.78 16.28
N PHE A 180 -6.32 11.02 17.48
CA PHE A 180 -5.82 10.39 18.70
C PHE A 180 -6.00 8.88 18.68
N ASP A 181 -7.15 8.41 18.20
CA ASP A 181 -7.44 6.97 18.12
C ASP A 181 -6.54 6.28 17.08
N HIS A 182 -6.26 6.93 15.94
CA HIS A 182 -5.29 6.45 14.95
C HIS A 182 -3.87 6.35 15.52
N ILE A 183 -3.40 7.41 16.17
CA ILE A 183 -2.07 7.41 16.81
C ILE A 183 -2.00 6.37 17.94
N ALA A 184 -3.07 6.14 18.69
CA ALA A 184 -3.12 5.09 19.70
C ALA A 184 -2.93 3.68 19.09
N GLY A 185 -3.53 3.43 17.92
CA GLY A 185 -3.30 2.19 17.16
C GLY A 185 -1.85 2.02 16.72
N ILE A 186 -1.21 3.10 16.24
CA ILE A 186 0.21 3.10 15.87
C ILE A 186 1.09 2.86 17.10
N SER A 187 0.82 3.57 18.20
CA SER A 187 1.56 3.45 19.45
C SER A 187 1.50 2.03 20.02
N ALA A 188 0.34 1.37 19.95
CA ALA A 188 0.19 -0.01 20.41
C ALA A 188 1.16 -0.97 19.68
N VAL A 189 1.38 -0.78 18.38
CA VAL A 189 2.35 -1.57 17.61
C VAL A 189 3.78 -1.15 17.92
N SER A 190 4.03 0.17 17.99
CA SER A 190 5.32 0.76 18.35
C SER A 190 5.85 0.21 19.68
N ASP A 191 5.02 0.26 20.73
CA ASP A 191 5.35 -0.23 22.07
C ASP A 191 5.57 -1.75 22.08
N ALA A 192 4.71 -2.51 21.39
CA ALA A 192 4.80 -3.96 21.35
C ALA A 192 6.02 -4.47 20.55
N ALA A 193 6.44 -3.74 19.52
CA ALA A 193 7.63 -4.05 18.72
C ALA A 193 8.93 -3.46 19.32
N GLY A 194 8.82 -2.54 20.29
CA GLY A 194 9.97 -1.82 20.83
C GLY A 194 10.62 -0.85 19.83
N VAL A 195 9.85 -0.32 18.88
CA VAL A 195 10.33 0.60 17.83
C VAL A 195 9.65 1.95 18.04
N PRO A 196 10.38 3.04 18.34
CA PRO A 196 9.77 4.30 18.73
C PRO A 196 9.06 5.01 17.56
N LEU A 197 7.86 5.54 17.81
CA LEU A 197 7.23 6.57 16.97
C LEU A 197 7.88 7.93 17.28
N VAL A 198 8.70 8.44 16.36
CA VAL A 198 9.59 9.58 16.64
C VAL A 198 9.09 10.92 16.11
N THR A 199 8.20 10.94 15.11
CA THR A 199 7.68 12.17 14.52
C THR A 199 6.38 11.93 13.75
N GLY A 200 5.69 13.01 13.39
CA GLY A 200 4.57 12.92 12.46
C GLY A 200 4.07 14.27 11.92
N SER A 201 3.06 14.18 11.07
CA SER A 201 2.39 15.31 10.41
C SER A 201 0.86 15.16 10.51
N THR A 202 0.17 16.28 10.55
CA THR A 202 -1.29 16.32 10.62
C THR A 202 -1.83 17.46 9.75
N LEU A 203 -2.75 17.14 8.83
CA LEU A 203 -3.35 18.11 7.90
C LEU A 203 -4.86 17.90 7.74
N ARG A 204 -5.54 18.90 7.18
CA ARG A 204 -6.92 18.75 6.71
C ARG A 204 -6.94 18.26 5.26
N ILE A 205 -7.77 17.26 4.95
CA ILE A 205 -7.97 16.85 3.54
C ILE A 205 -8.65 18.01 2.82
N GLY A 206 -7.95 18.65 1.88
CA GLY A 206 -8.52 19.70 1.02
C GLY A 206 -9.00 20.96 1.73
N GLY A 207 -8.65 21.18 3.01
CA GLY A 207 -9.11 22.34 3.78
C GLY A 207 -10.63 22.47 3.81
N ASP A 208 -11.13 23.69 3.63
CA ASP A 208 -12.56 24.01 3.72
C ASP A 208 -13.36 23.57 2.48
N VAL A 209 -12.70 23.13 1.40
CA VAL A 209 -13.36 22.74 0.13
C VAL A 209 -13.64 21.24 0.00
N VAL A 210 -13.18 20.42 0.97
CA VAL A 210 -13.51 19.00 1.05
C VAL A 210 -14.28 18.70 2.34
N ILE A 211 -15.61 18.67 2.20
CA ILE A 211 -16.54 18.42 3.31
C ILE A 211 -16.78 16.92 3.54
N GLY A 212 -17.05 16.52 4.78
CA GLY A 212 -17.24 15.14 5.22
C GLY A 212 -16.17 14.67 6.20
N GLU A 213 -16.25 13.41 6.61
CA GLU A 213 -15.52 12.89 7.78
C GLU A 213 -14.40 11.90 7.43
N ARG A 214 -14.00 11.85 6.16
CA ARG A 214 -13.00 10.90 5.69
C ARG A 214 -11.64 11.19 6.31
N MET A 215 -10.91 10.12 6.58
CA MET A 215 -9.54 10.13 7.05
C MET A 215 -8.67 9.39 6.02
N THR A 216 -7.46 9.90 5.78
CA THR A 216 -6.38 9.23 5.04
C THR A 216 -5.06 9.42 5.81
N GLY A 217 -4.05 8.62 5.53
CA GLY A 217 -2.76 8.72 6.21
C GLY A 217 -1.81 7.61 5.83
N CYS A 218 -0.58 7.69 6.31
CA CYS A 218 0.45 6.69 6.13
C CYS A 218 1.35 6.60 7.37
N VAL A 219 2.09 5.50 7.46
CA VAL A 219 3.18 5.34 8.41
C VAL A 219 4.45 5.01 7.64
N GLY A 220 5.53 5.71 7.95
CA GLY A 220 6.87 5.41 7.49
C GLY A 220 7.66 4.66 8.55
N ALA A 221 8.59 3.81 8.11
CA ALA A 221 9.52 3.10 8.99
C ALA A 221 10.94 3.21 8.46
N VAL A 222 11.90 3.27 9.39
CA VAL A 222 13.34 3.29 9.09
C VAL A 222 13.99 2.12 9.80
N GLY A 223 14.82 1.37 9.09
CA GLY A 223 15.63 0.29 9.63
C GLY A 223 17.10 0.39 9.27
N VAL A 224 17.92 -0.37 9.99
CA VAL A 224 19.37 -0.47 9.77
C VAL A 224 19.75 -1.93 9.54
N ALA A 225 20.62 -2.18 8.58
CA ALA A 225 21.11 -3.52 8.26
C ALA A 225 22.58 -3.53 7.84
N ASP A 226 23.22 -4.69 7.98
CA ASP A 226 24.53 -4.99 7.37
C ASP A 226 24.38 -5.58 5.96
N THR A 227 23.31 -6.35 5.76
CA THR A 227 22.94 -6.96 4.49
C THR A 227 21.43 -6.90 4.35
N VAL A 228 20.95 -6.90 3.12
CA VAL A 228 19.51 -6.95 2.82
C VAL A 228 19.24 -8.11 1.89
N VAL A 229 18.04 -8.67 1.99
CA VAL A 229 17.50 -9.65 1.04
C VAL A 229 16.36 -8.98 0.27
N THR A 230 16.21 -9.32 -1.00
CA THR A 230 15.21 -8.72 -1.89
C THR A 230 14.49 -9.81 -2.68
N ARG A 231 13.44 -9.43 -3.42
CA ARG A 231 12.68 -10.34 -4.28
C ARG A 231 13.52 -11.01 -5.38
N GLU A 232 14.64 -10.40 -5.76
CA GLU A 232 15.57 -10.93 -6.77
C GLU A 232 16.38 -12.13 -6.27
N GLY A 233 16.39 -12.38 -4.96
CA GLY A 233 17.31 -13.34 -4.35
C GLY A 233 16.98 -14.82 -4.60
N ALA A 234 15.73 -15.16 -4.95
CA ALA A 234 15.27 -16.54 -5.08
C ALA A 234 16.06 -17.33 -6.13
N ARG A 235 16.39 -18.60 -5.82
CA ARG A 235 17.23 -19.44 -6.67
C ARG A 235 16.63 -20.81 -6.90
N GLU A 236 16.92 -21.41 -8.05
CA GLU A 236 16.57 -22.81 -8.31
C GLU A 236 17.09 -23.73 -7.19
N GLY A 237 16.24 -24.63 -6.71
CA GLY A 237 16.56 -25.57 -5.63
C GLY A 237 16.19 -25.05 -4.24
N ASP A 238 15.83 -23.78 -4.10
CA ASP A 238 15.34 -23.24 -2.83
C ASP A 238 13.99 -23.84 -2.42
N VAL A 239 13.77 -23.84 -1.12
CA VAL A 239 12.53 -24.22 -0.46
C VAL A 239 11.75 -22.97 -0.08
N ILE A 240 10.44 -22.99 -0.30
CA ILE A 240 9.54 -21.88 0.06
C ILE A 240 8.84 -22.22 1.37
N LEU A 241 9.14 -21.45 2.42
CA LEU A 241 8.50 -21.53 3.72
C LEU A 241 7.47 -20.41 3.88
N MET A 242 6.38 -20.69 4.59
CA MET A 242 5.40 -19.68 4.96
C MET A 242 4.96 -19.81 6.41
N SER A 243 4.90 -18.71 7.13
CA SER A 243 4.35 -18.67 8.48
C SER A 243 2.82 -18.78 8.48
N GLU A 244 2.23 -19.03 9.64
CA GLU A 244 0.80 -18.77 9.81
C GLU A 244 0.47 -17.28 9.65
N GLY A 245 -0.73 -17.00 9.15
CA GLY A 245 -1.21 -15.65 8.85
C GLY A 245 -2.69 -15.46 9.22
N ALA A 246 -3.03 -14.28 9.74
CA ALA A 246 -4.39 -13.90 10.10
C ALA A 246 -4.90 -12.67 9.33
N GLY A 247 -4.06 -12.07 8.49
CA GLY A 247 -4.35 -10.86 7.72
C GLY A 247 -4.24 -9.56 8.50
N GLY A 248 -4.35 -8.47 7.76
CA GLY A 248 -4.31 -7.10 8.29
C GLY A 248 -5.52 -6.29 7.90
N GLY A 249 -5.29 -5.06 7.43
CA GLY A 249 -6.36 -4.11 7.13
C GLY A 249 -7.42 -4.65 6.16
N THR A 250 -7.03 -5.50 5.21
CA THR A 250 -7.94 -6.13 4.23
C THR A 250 -8.89 -7.12 4.88
N ILE A 251 -8.39 -8.05 5.70
CA ILE A 251 -9.22 -9.02 6.43
C ILE A 251 -10.07 -8.31 7.49
N THR A 252 -9.51 -7.35 8.21
CA THR A 252 -10.24 -6.51 9.17
C THR A 252 -11.39 -5.77 8.50
N THR A 253 -11.14 -5.16 7.34
CA THR A 253 -12.17 -4.50 6.54
C THR A 253 -13.26 -5.47 6.13
N ALA A 254 -12.90 -6.64 5.58
CA ALA A 254 -13.86 -7.65 5.17
C ALA A 254 -14.75 -8.07 6.37
N ALA A 255 -14.14 -8.41 7.49
CA ALA A 255 -14.82 -8.80 8.72
C ALA A 255 -15.83 -7.74 9.19
N LEU A 256 -15.42 -6.47 9.27
CA LEU A 256 -16.30 -5.37 9.68
C LEU A 256 -17.50 -5.20 8.74
N TYR A 257 -17.26 -5.18 7.43
CA TYR A 257 -18.33 -4.91 6.44
C TYR A 257 -19.20 -6.14 6.12
N TYR A 258 -18.85 -7.33 6.58
CA TYR A 258 -19.73 -8.51 6.58
C TYR A 258 -20.40 -8.77 7.94
N GLY A 259 -20.13 -7.95 8.96
CA GLY A 259 -20.72 -8.09 10.29
C GLY A 259 -20.15 -9.26 11.09
N GLU A 260 -18.85 -9.55 10.94
CA GLU A 260 -18.12 -10.63 11.62
C GLU A 260 -16.96 -10.07 12.48
N PRO A 261 -17.23 -9.17 13.46
CA PRO A 261 -16.18 -8.47 14.21
C PRO A 261 -15.31 -9.39 15.07
N GLU A 262 -15.75 -10.61 15.37
CA GLU A 262 -14.96 -11.62 16.08
C GLU A 262 -13.71 -12.06 15.31
N VAL A 263 -13.69 -11.88 13.97
CA VAL A 263 -12.52 -12.14 13.12
C VAL A 263 -11.48 -11.04 13.26
N VAL A 264 -11.88 -9.80 13.56
CA VAL A 264 -10.96 -8.65 13.74
C VAL A 264 -9.97 -8.90 14.88
N GLN A 265 -10.38 -9.59 15.93
CA GLN A 265 -9.49 -9.93 17.04
C GLN A 265 -8.30 -10.81 16.62
N GLU A 266 -8.48 -11.64 15.59
CA GLU A 266 -7.41 -12.50 15.08
C GLU A 266 -6.36 -11.69 14.30
N THR A 267 -6.75 -10.58 13.67
CA THR A 267 -5.86 -9.73 12.84
C THR A 267 -5.00 -8.78 13.69
N MET A 268 -5.40 -8.53 14.94
CA MET A 268 -4.70 -7.67 15.91
C MET A 268 -3.61 -8.43 16.66
N ASN A 269 -2.52 -8.76 15.96
CA ASN A 269 -1.36 -9.43 16.56
C ASN A 269 -0.04 -8.96 15.93
N ILE A 270 1.09 -9.24 16.59
CA ILE A 270 2.44 -8.91 16.13
C ILE A 270 3.31 -10.15 15.85
N LYS A 271 2.69 -11.32 15.64
CA LYS A 271 3.41 -12.60 15.45
C LYS A 271 4.43 -12.51 14.31
N PHE A 272 4.03 -11.90 13.19
CA PHE A 272 4.92 -11.65 12.05
C PHE A 272 6.19 -10.90 12.48
N LEU A 273 6.03 -9.78 13.20
CA LEU A 273 7.15 -8.93 13.61
C LEU A 273 8.10 -9.70 14.54
N ASN A 274 7.55 -10.49 15.47
CA ASN A 274 8.33 -11.34 16.36
C ASN A 274 9.15 -12.40 15.61
N ALA A 275 8.55 -13.07 14.62
CA ALA A 275 9.24 -14.04 13.78
C ALA A 275 10.43 -13.41 13.03
N CYS A 276 10.21 -12.26 12.37
CA CYS A 276 11.27 -11.57 11.65
C CYS A 276 12.36 -11.02 12.59
N SER A 277 11.98 -10.45 13.73
CA SER A 277 12.92 -9.97 14.75
C SER A 277 13.85 -11.08 15.21
N MET A 278 13.33 -12.30 15.44
CA MET A 278 14.14 -13.45 15.81
C MET A 278 15.04 -13.93 14.67
N LEU A 279 14.57 -13.94 13.41
CA LEU A 279 15.41 -14.27 12.25
C LEU A 279 16.61 -13.31 12.11
N ILE A 280 16.39 -12.02 12.33
CA ILE A 280 17.46 -11.01 12.29
C ILE A 280 18.43 -11.21 13.46
N LYS A 281 17.90 -11.40 14.67
CA LYS A 281 18.71 -11.58 15.89
C LYS A 281 19.61 -12.81 15.83
N GLU A 282 19.13 -13.90 15.23
CA GLU A 282 19.88 -15.16 15.05
C GLU A 282 20.73 -15.17 13.76
N ASP A 283 20.91 -14.02 13.11
CA ASP A 283 21.73 -13.83 11.90
C ASP A 283 21.29 -14.73 10.72
N MET A 284 19.99 -15.03 10.65
CA MET A 284 19.44 -15.92 9.62
C MET A 284 19.31 -15.25 8.27
N VAL A 285 19.20 -13.91 8.24
CA VAL A 285 19.13 -13.11 7.01
C VAL A 285 20.28 -13.43 6.05
N LYS A 286 21.48 -13.69 6.57
CA LYS A 286 22.66 -14.03 5.74
C LYS A 286 22.60 -15.42 5.10
N LYS A 287 21.69 -16.28 5.54
CA LYS A 287 21.57 -17.68 5.12
C LYS A 287 20.31 -17.95 4.30
N VAL A 288 19.40 -16.99 4.24
CA VAL A 288 18.21 -17.05 3.38
C VAL A 288 18.46 -16.22 2.13
N HIS A 289 17.70 -16.49 1.08
CA HIS A 289 17.83 -15.79 -0.19
C HIS A 289 16.80 -14.66 -0.32
N LEU A 290 15.60 -14.84 0.24
CA LEU A 290 14.52 -13.86 0.16
C LEU A 290 13.62 -13.99 1.39
N MET A 291 13.18 -12.85 1.89
CA MET A 291 12.06 -12.72 2.82
C MET A 291 11.08 -11.71 2.22
N THR A 292 9.78 -11.96 2.35
CA THR A 292 8.71 -11.03 1.97
C THR A 292 7.45 -11.34 2.78
N ASP A 293 6.45 -10.47 2.77
CA ASP A 293 5.15 -10.73 3.38
C ASP A 293 4.06 -10.98 2.33
N VAL A 294 3.08 -11.80 2.71
CA VAL A 294 1.93 -12.05 1.84
C VAL A 294 0.94 -10.89 1.94
N THR A 295 1.13 -9.90 1.05
CA THR A 295 0.41 -8.61 1.04
C THR A 295 -0.89 -8.64 0.23
N ASN A 296 -1.44 -7.46 -0.08
CA ASN A 296 -2.60 -7.30 -0.97
C ASN A 296 -2.31 -7.90 -2.35
N GLY A 297 -3.25 -8.66 -2.90
CA GLY A 297 -3.03 -9.55 -4.04
C GLY A 297 -2.65 -10.99 -3.64
N GLY A 298 -2.25 -11.21 -2.39
CA GLY A 298 -1.94 -12.51 -1.80
C GLY A 298 -0.76 -13.21 -2.47
N ILE A 299 -0.58 -14.50 -2.14
CA ILE A 299 0.51 -15.33 -2.69
C ILE A 299 0.46 -15.35 -4.22
N ARG A 300 -0.74 -15.23 -4.82
CA ARG A 300 -0.90 -15.18 -6.27
C ARG A 300 -0.22 -13.94 -6.89
N GLY A 301 -0.27 -12.78 -6.22
CA GLY A 301 0.46 -11.58 -6.62
C GLY A 301 1.96 -11.77 -6.42
N ASP A 302 2.37 -12.05 -5.18
CA ASP A 302 3.77 -12.13 -4.77
C ASP A 302 4.55 -13.16 -5.59
N ALA A 303 3.94 -14.32 -5.87
CA ALA A 303 4.58 -15.38 -6.64
C ALA A 303 4.97 -14.93 -8.06
N ASN A 304 4.14 -14.12 -8.71
CA ASN A 304 4.44 -13.65 -10.06
C ASN A 304 5.48 -12.54 -10.06
N GLU A 305 5.45 -11.65 -9.06
CA GLU A 305 6.49 -10.65 -8.89
C GLU A 305 7.85 -11.31 -8.66
N ILE A 306 7.94 -12.22 -7.69
CA ILE A 306 9.19 -12.95 -7.37
C ILE A 306 9.67 -13.71 -8.61
N ALA A 307 8.82 -14.51 -9.25
CA ALA A 307 9.19 -15.27 -10.44
C ALA A 307 9.73 -14.37 -11.57
N LYS A 308 9.11 -13.20 -11.78
CA LYS A 308 9.52 -12.23 -12.81
C LYS A 308 10.88 -11.62 -12.51
N VAL A 309 11.14 -11.19 -11.27
CA VAL A 309 12.39 -10.46 -10.93
C VAL A 309 13.58 -11.38 -10.64
N SER A 310 13.32 -12.60 -10.17
CA SER A 310 14.39 -13.59 -9.91
C SER A 310 14.63 -14.55 -11.08
N HIS A 311 13.81 -14.49 -12.13
CA HIS A 311 13.92 -15.35 -13.32
C HIS A 311 13.87 -16.85 -12.98
N VAL A 312 12.94 -17.22 -12.09
CA VAL A 312 12.71 -18.60 -11.65
C VAL A 312 11.24 -18.99 -11.78
N LYS A 313 10.98 -20.29 -11.64
CA LYS A 313 9.64 -20.84 -11.50
C LYS A 313 9.33 -21.15 -10.04
N LEU A 314 8.18 -20.71 -9.54
CA LEU A 314 7.70 -21.06 -8.21
C LEU A 314 6.60 -22.13 -8.29
N VAL A 315 6.70 -23.16 -7.45
CA VAL A 315 5.69 -24.23 -7.37
C VAL A 315 5.17 -24.32 -5.94
N PHE A 316 3.87 -24.09 -5.76
CA PHE A 316 3.19 -24.07 -4.47
C PHE A 316 2.25 -25.27 -4.27
N TYR A 317 1.98 -25.62 -3.02
CA TYR A 317 1.02 -26.66 -2.62
C TYR A 317 -0.14 -26.03 -1.83
N GLU A 318 -1.35 -26.06 -2.41
CA GLU A 318 -2.52 -25.37 -1.86
C GLU A 318 -2.92 -25.86 -0.47
N ASP A 319 -2.84 -27.17 -0.24
CA ASP A 319 -3.26 -27.82 0.99
C ASP A 319 -2.39 -27.38 2.18
N ARG A 320 -1.10 -27.20 1.93
CA ARG A 320 -0.11 -26.71 2.91
C ARG A 320 -0.34 -25.23 3.24
N ILE A 321 -0.54 -24.39 2.21
CA ILE A 321 -0.87 -22.97 2.38
C ILE A 321 -2.14 -22.82 3.21
N ARG A 322 -3.20 -23.55 2.84
CA ARG A 322 -4.50 -23.51 3.51
C ARG A 322 -4.40 -23.86 5.00
N GLY A 323 -3.50 -24.75 5.39
CA GLY A 323 -3.27 -25.14 6.80
C GLY A 323 -2.65 -24.05 7.68
N LEU A 324 -2.06 -23.02 7.06
CA LEU A 324 -1.40 -21.90 7.72
C LEU A 324 -2.28 -20.65 7.82
N VAL A 325 -3.39 -20.58 7.07
CA VAL A 325 -4.38 -19.51 7.24
C VAL A 325 -5.11 -19.70 8.57
N ASN A 326 -5.25 -18.62 9.36
CA ASN A 326 -6.01 -18.63 10.61
C ASN A 326 -7.41 -19.23 10.39
N LYS A 327 -7.82 -20.15 11.27
CA LYS A 327 -9.05 -20.95 11.09
C LYS A 327 -10.32 -20.09 11.00
N LYS A 328 -10.45 -19.04 11.82
CA LYS A 328 -11.62 -18.15 11.79
C LYS A 328 -11.63 -17.30 10.52
N VAL A 329 -10.46 -16.76 10.15
CA VAL A 329 -10.27 -16.00 8.91
C VAL A 329 -10.61 -16.86 7.69
N LEU A 330 -10.05 -18.07 7.59
CA LEU A 330 -10.33 -19.01 6.50
C LEU A 330 -11.82 -19.37 6.43
N ALA A 331 -12.47 -19.59 7.57
CA ALA A 331 -13.89 -19.89 7.62
C ALA A 331 -14.74 -18.72 7.10
N MET A 332 -14.41 -17.48 7.49
CA MET A 332 -15.05 -16.27 6.96
C MET A 332 -14.83 -16.16 5.44
N LEU A 333 -13.58 -16.24 4.99
CA LEU A 333 -13.23 -16.12 3.56
C LEU A 333 -14.01 -17.14 2.71
N LYS A 334 -14.09 -18.40 3.16
CA LYS A 334 -14.90 -19.44 2.50
C LYS A 334 -16.39 -19.11 2.46
N ARG A 335 -16.99 -18.72 3.59
CA ARG A 335 -18.41 -18.35 3.65
C ARG A 335 -18.75 -17.19 2.71
N ARG A 336 -17.82 -16.26 2.53
CA ARG A 336 -17.99 -15.06 1.71
C ARG A 336 -17.47 -15.24 0.27
N GLU A 337 -17.01 -16.44 -0.09
CA GLU A 337 -16.45 -16.74 -1.42
C GLU A 337 -15.30 -15.79 -1.80
N ILE A 338 -14.47 -15.46 -0.81
CA ILE A 338 -13.27 -14.64 -0.99
C ILE A 338 -12.08 -15.60 -1.12
N ASP A 339 -11.32 -15.43 -2.20
CA ASP A 339 -10.13 -16.21 -2.47
C ASP A 339 -9.01 -15.82 -1.51
N TYR A 340 -8.67 -16.72 -0.58
CA TYR A 340 -7.62 -16.50 0.42
C TYR A 340 -6.21 -16.51 -0.19
N LEU A 341 -6.04 -17.01 -1.42
CA LEU A 341 -4.77 -16.94 -2.16
C LEU A 341 -4.57 -15.58 -2.84
N GLY A 342 -5.64 -14.78 -2.92
CA GLY A 342 -5.68 -13.49 -3.62
C GLY A 342 -5.95 -12.30 -2.71
N VAL A 343 -5.73 -12.43 -1.40
CA VAL A 343 -5.85 -11.35 -0.40
C VAL A 343 -4.69 -11.43 0.58
N SER A 344 -4.39 -10.31 1.25
CA SER A 344 -3.37 -10.25 2.29
C SER A 344 -3.73 -11.10 3.51
N ILE A 345 -2.94 -12.14 3.77
CA ILE A 345 -3.02 -12.95 5.00
C ILE A 345 -1.89 -12.59 5.99
N ASP A 346 -1.01 -11.66 5.62
CA ASP A 346 0.07 -11.14 6.46
C ASP A 346 0.96 -12.25 7.05
N ALA A 347 1.26 -13.23 6.20
CA ALA A 347 2.18 -14.32 6.52
C ALA A 347 3.59 -13.97 6.05
N LEU A 348 4.61 -14.39 6.79
CA LEU A 348 6.01 -14.30 6.37
C LEU A 348 6.29 -15.41 5.37
N LEU A 349 6.85 -15.05 4.22
CA LEU A 349 7.38 -15.97 3.22
C LEU A 349 8.92 -15.90 3.27
N VAL A 350 9.57 -17.05 3.39
CA VAL A 350 11.04 -17.18 3.37
C VAL A 350 11.42 -18.16 2.27
N ILE A 351 12.30 -17.74 1.37
CA ILE A 351 12.91 -18.63 0.36
C ILE A 351 14.38 -18.82 0.73
N CYS A 352 14.78 -20.08 0.90
CA CYS A 352 16.11 -20.42 1.39
C CYS A 352 16.60 -21.78 0.89
N PRO A 353 17.92 -22.05 0.93
CA PRO A 353 18.47 -23.36 0.63
C PRO A 353 17.91 -24.46 1.54
N ALA A 354 17.79 -25.68 1.00
CA ALA A 354 17.22 -26.83 1.71
C ALA A 354 17.93 -27.12 3.05
N GLU A 355 19.25 -26.91 3.12
CA GLU A 355 20.06 -27.11 4.33
C GLU A 355 19.80 -26.10 5.45
N VAL A 356 19.15 -24.97 5.15
CA VAL A 356 18.84 -23.89 6.10
C VAL A 356 17.40 -23.99 6.65
N VAL A 357 16.54 -24.78 5.99
CA VAL A 357 15.10 -24.89 6.29
C VAL A 357 14.82 -25.16 7.77
N GLU A 358 15.43 -26.20 8.34
CA GLU A 358 15.17 -26.58 9.73
C GLU A 358 15.65 -25.52 10.73
N ALA A 359 16.71 -24.78 10.41
CA ALA A 359 17.18 -23.67 11.25
C ALA A 359 16.17 -22.50 11.23
N VAL A 360 15.66 -22.13 10.05
CA VAL A 360 14.62 -21.09 9.91
C VAL A 360 13.36 -21.50 10.67
N LYS A 361 12.89 -22.74 10.49
CA LYS A 361 11.73 -23.28 11.21
C LYS A 361 11.93 -23.22 12.72
N ALA A 362 13.08 -23.66 13.22
CA ALA A 362 13.39 -23.64 14.64
C ALA A 362 13.33 -22.21 15.24
N VAL A 363 13.90 -21.21 14.54
CA VAL A 363 13.90 -19.82 15.00
C VAL A 363 12.47 -19.25 15.03
N VAL A 364 11.70 -19.43 13.96
CA VAL A 364 10.33 -18.89 13.86
C VAL A 364 9.37 -19.59 14.83
N MET A 365 9.48 -20.92 14.98
CA MET A 365 8.69 -21.66 15.95
C MET A 365 9.10 -21.34 17.40
N GLY A 366 10.38 -21.06 17.65
CA GLY A 366 10.87 -20.55 18.93
C GLY A 366 10.25 -19.19 19.31
N ALA A 367 9.87 -18.38 18.32
CA ALA A 367 9.11 -17.15 18.50
C ALA A 367 7.60 -17.37 18.72
N GLY A 368 7.15 -18.63 18.77
CA GLY A 368 5.74 -19.00 18.95
C GLY A 368 4.89 -18.88 17.68
N VAL A 369 5.52 -18.87 16.50
CA VAL A 369 4.84 -18.75 15.21
C VAL A 369 5.00 -20.04 14.41
N ARG A 370 3.88 -20.60 13.93
CA ARG A 370 3.95 -21.79 13.07
C ARG A 370 4.50 -21.40 11.69
N ILE A 371 5.32 -22.25 11.10
CA ILE A 371 5.86 -22.10 9.75
C ILE A 371 6.05 -23.47 9.11
N GLU A 372 5.67 -23.60 7.84
CA GLU A 372 5.81 -24.86 7.12
C GLU A 372 6.31 -24.62 5.68
N GLU A 373 6.85 -25.67 5.08
CA GLU A 373 7.18 -25.69 3.67
C GLU A 373 5.89 -25.70 2.84
N ILE A 374 5.72 -24.70 1.99
CA ILE A 374 4.56 -24.57 1.11
C ILE A 374 4.87 -24.74 -0.36
N GLY A 375 6.15 -24.86 -0.73
CA GLY A 375 6.55 -24.90 -2.12
C GLY A 375 8.05 -25.01 -2.33
N LYS A 376 8.45 -24.92 -3.59
CA LYS A 376 9.85 -24.97 -4.04
C LYS A 376 10.09 -24.05 -5.22
N VAL A 377 11.35 -23.70 -5.42
CA VAL A 377 11.81 -22.94 -6.57
C VAL A 377 12.47 -23.89 -7.57
N ALA A 378 12.11 -23.76 -8.85
CA ALA A 378 12.58 -24.61 -9.95
C ALA A 378 13.10 -23.76 -11.12
N ALA A 379 13.84 -24.38 -12.03
CA ALA A 379 14.18 -23.79 -13.32
C ALA A 379 12.92 -23.41 -14.12
N GLY A 380 12.95 -22.26 -14.78
CA GLY A 380 11.88 -21.76 -15.65
C GLY A 380 11.40 -20.38 -15.23
N GLU A 381 10.20 -20.01 -15.66
CA GLU A 381 9.56 -18.73 -15.33
C GLU A 381 8.12 -18.94 -14.88
N GLY A 382 7.59 -17.99 -14.12
CA GLY A 382 6.20 -17.95 -13.68
C GLY A 382 5.90 -18.74 -12.40
N ALA A 383 4.62 -18.91 -12.10
CA ALA A 383 4.17 -19.55 -10.88
C ALA A 383 3.08 -20.59 -11.15
N GLU A 384 3.16 -21.72 -10.45
CA GLU A 384 2.20 -22.81 -10.48
C GLU A 384 1.74 -23.18 -9.06
N ILE A 385 0.53 -23.72 -8.97
CA ILE A 385 -0.02 -24.26 -7.73
C ILE A 385 -0.58 -25.67 -7.96
N VAL A 386 -0.25 -26.58 -7.05
CA VAL A 386 -0.78 -27.94 -7.02
C VAL A 386 -2.01 -27.96 -6.13
N VAL A 387 -3.15 -28.33 -6.71
CA VAL A 387 -4.45 -28.43 -6.03
C VAL A 387 -4.99 -29.83 -6.23
N ALA A 388 -5.16 -30.59 -5.15
CA ALA A 388 -5.62 -31.97 -5.19
C ALA A 388 -4.81 -32.88 -6.16
N GLY A 389 -3.51 -32.62 -6.29
CA GLY A 389 -2.60 -33.36 -7.18
C GLY A 389 -2.53 -32.85 -8.62
N GLU A 390 -3.36 -31.86 -8.99
CA GLU A 390 -3.32 -31.23 -10.31
C GLU A 390 -2.54 -29.91 -10.29
N THR A 391 -1.57 -29.76 -11.19
CA THR A 391 -0.85 -28.50 -11.39
C THR A 391 -1.69 -27.51 -12.20
N LYS A 392 -1.78 -26.27 -11.73
CA LYS A 392 -2.51 -25.18 -12.37
C LYS A 392 -1.67 -23.92 -12.42
N ASP A 393 -1.87 -23.12 -13.46
CA ASP A 393 -1.27 -21.79 -13.57
C ASP A 393 -1.70 -20.89 -12.41
N PHE A 394 -0.73 -20.21 -11.80
CA PHE A 394 -0.94 -19.37 -10.63
C PHE A 394 -0.79 -17.88 -10.95
N VAL A 395 -1.47 -17.41 -12.00
CA VAL A 395 -1.39 -16.04 -12.55
C VAL A 395 -2.29 -15.05 -11.79
N PRO A 396 -1.93 -13.76 -11.59
CA PRO A 396 -2.77 -12.80 -10.88
C PRO A 396 -4.08 -12.54 -11.64
N LYS A 397 -5.14 -12.21 -10.89
CA LYS A 397 -6.38 -11.68 -11.49
C LYS A 397 -6.17 -10.22 -11.92
N PHE A 398 -7.00 -9.71 -12.82
CA PHE A 398 -6.90 -8.32 -13.29
C PHE A 398 -7.07 -7.29 -12.16
N ARG A 399 -7.87 -7.62 -11.13
CA ARG A 399 -7.98 -6.90 -9.85
C ARG A 399 -7.87 -7.89 -8.69
N GLU A 400 -7.46 -7.40 -7.52
CA GLU A 400 -7.54 -8.14 -6.26
C GLU A 400 -8.95 -8.71 -6.02
N SER A 401 -9.01 -9.84 -5.32
CA SER A 401 -10.26 -10.50 -4.96
C SER A 401 -11.24 -9.55 -4.28
N ALA A 402 -12.50 -9.53 -4.73
CA ALA A 402 -13.51 -8.66 -4.16
C ALA A 402 -13.89 -9.07 -2.72
N TYR A 403 -13.26 -8.44 -1.73
CA TYR A 403 -13.42 -8.76 -0.30
C TYR A 403 -14.46 -7.90 0.44
N THR A 404 -15.20 -7.03 -0.24
CA THR A 404 -16.34 -6.29 0.34
C THR A 404 -17.56 -6.32 -0.58
N PRO A 405 -18.79 -6.15 -0.05
CA PRO A 405 -20.01 -6.11 -0.88
C PRO A 405 -19.94 -5.07 -2.01
N ILE A 406 -19.44 -3.86 -1.73
CA ILE A 406 -19.31 -2.79 -2.75
C ILE A 406 -18.31 -3.20 -3.85
N LYS A 407 -17.15 -3.78 -3.48
CA LYS A 407 -16.17 -4.26 -4.47
C LYS A 407 -16.77 -5.31 -5.41
N LYS A 408 -17.65 -6.20 -4.90
CA LYS A 408 -18.33 -7.21 -5.73
C LYS A 408 -19.26 -6.60 -6.78
N VAL A 409 -19.92 -5.48 -6.46
CA VAL A 409 -20.83 -4.77 -7.39
C VAL A 409 -20.07 -3.97 -8.44
N VAL A 410 -19.00 -3.26 -8.04
CA VAL A 410 -18.16 -2.49 -8.98
C VAL A 410 -17.51 -3.40 -10.03
N GLY A 411 -17.23 -4.66 -9.67
CA GLY A 411 -16.75 -5.69 -10.58
C GLY A 411 -15.29 -5.53 -11.02
N GLU A 412 -14.88 -6.42 -11.93
CA GLU A 412 -13.48 -6.62 -12.35
C GLU A 412 -13.19 -6.19 -13.80
N SER A 413 -14.03 -5.35 -14.44
CA SER A 413 -13.94 -5.14 -15.88
C SER A 413 -12.72 -4.31 -16.32
N GLY A 414 -11.70 -4.98 -16.88
CA GLY A 414 -10.52 -4.38 -17.52
C GLY A 414 -10.68 -3.98 -18.99
N ARG A 415 -11.89 -3.56 -19.41
CA ARG A 415 -12.13 -3.17 -20.81
C ARG A 415 -11.19 -2.02 -21.19
N ASN A 416 -10.55 -2.13 -22.36
CA ASN A 416 -9.64 -1.12 -22.94
C ASN A 416 -8.31 -0.89 -22.19
N PHE A 417 -7.78 -1.88 -21.46
CA PHE A 417 -6.51 -1.73 -20.71
C PHE A 417 -5.36 -1.18 -21.55
N GLU A 418 -5.15 -1.70 -22.76
CA GLU A 418 -4.08 -1.23 -23.66
C GLU A 418 -4.23 0.24 -24.09
N LEU A 419 -5.47 0.69 -24.29
CA LEU A 419 -5.74 2.10 -24.57
C LEU A 419 -5.47 2.97 -23.33
N MET A 420 -5.81 2.49 -22.14
CA MET A 420 -5.51 3.18 -20.88
C MET A 420 -4.00 3.31 -20.66
N LYS A 421 -3.23 2.24 -20.93
CA LYS A 421 -1.76 2.27 -20.86
C LYS A 421 -1.18 3.40 -21.71
N ARG A 422 -1.53 3.48 -22.99
CA ARG A 422 -1.04 4.55 -23.89
C ARG A 422 -1.35 5.96 -23.38
N LYS A 423 -2.51 6.17 -22.76
CA LYS A 423 -2.88 7.47 -22.16
C LYS A 423 -2.07 7.78 -20.91
N VAL A 424 -1.77 6.77 -20.10
CA VAL A 424 -0.91 6.88 -18.91
C VAL A 424 0.53 7.14 -19.33
N ASP A 425 1.08 6.39 -20.29
CA ASP A 425 2.43 6.60 -20.85
C ASP A 425 2.62 8.06 -21.28
N LYS A 426 1.65 8.62 -22.03
CA LYS A 426 1.71 10.03 -22.44
C LYS A 426 1.76 10.99 -21.25
N ALA A 427 0.98 10.74 -20.20
CA ALA A 427 1.00 11.58 -19.01
C ALA A 427 2.34 11.47 -18.24
N VAL A 428 2.96 10.29 -18.24
CA VAL A 428 4.30 10.07 -17.66
C VAL A 428 5.36 10.83 -18.45
N GLU A 429 5.33 10.77 -19.79
CA GLU A 429 6.24 11.55 -20.64
C GLU A 429 6.12 13.06 -20.38
N GLU A 430 4.90 13.57 -20.27
CA GLU A 430 4.65 14.98 -19.93
C GLU A 430 5.17 15.33 -18.53
N ALA A 431 5.01 14.43 -17.55
CA ALA A 431 5.54 14.60 -16.20
C ALA A 431 7.08 14.64 -16.19
N VAL A 432 7.75 13.78 -16.97
CA VAL A 432 9.20 13.79 -17.12
C VAL A 432 9.68 15.11 -17.72
N ARG A 433 9.03 15.60 -18.79
CA ARG A 433 9.36 16.92 -19.38
C ARG A 433 9.22 18.06 -18.38
N LYS A 434 8.14 18.04 -17.59
CA LYS A 434 7.89 19.02 -16.53
C LYS A 434 8.98 18.96 -15.45
N LYS A 435 9.33 17.76 -14.98
CA LYS A 435 10.43 17.50 -14.02
C LYS A 435 11.74 18.08 -14.53
N ASP A 436 12.14 17.76 -15.76
CA ASP A 436 13.41 18.20 -16.33
C ASP A 436 13.47 19.72 -16.55
N LYS A 437 12.34 20.34 -16.90
CA LYS A 437 12.22 21.79 -17.01
C LYS A 437 12.43 22.47 -15.66
N VAL A 438 11.78 21.98 -14.60
CA VAL A 438 11.96 22.52 -13.23
C VAL A 438 13.38 22.29 -12.74
N LYS A 439 13.95 21.10 -12.98
CA LYS A 439 15.34 20.80 -12.61
C LYS A 439 16.32 21.80 -13.19
N ARG A 440 16.21 22.12 -14.48
CA ARG A 440 17.04 23.15 -15.12
C ARG A 440 16.87 24.51 -14.45
N ILE A 441 15.64 24.93 -14.15
CA ILE A 441 15.40 26.21 -13.45
C ILE A 441 16.13 26.24 -12.10
N LEU A 442 16.04 25.15 -11.33
CA LEU A 442 16.69 25.04 -10.02
C LEU A 442 18.23 25.04 -10.12
N GLU A 443 18.80 24.37 -11.11
CA GLU A 443 20.25 24.35 -11.36
C GLU A 443 20.77 25.75 -11.75
N PHE A 444 20.08 26.43 -12.69
CA PHE A 444 20.47 27.79 -13.10
C PHE A 444 20.42 28.79 -11.92
N SER A 445 19.46 28.66 -11.00
CA SER A 445 19.37 29.52 -9.81
C SER A 445 20.53 29.32 -8.83
N GLN A 446 21.15 28.14 -8.79
CA GLN A 446 22.32 27.89 -7.93
C GLN A 446 23.61 28.49 -8.52
N ASP A 447 23.72 28.57 -9.85
CA ASP A 447 24.88 29.14 -10.54
C ASP A 447 24.90 30.67 -10.56
N THR A 448 23.79 31.35 -10.22
CA THR A 448 23.70 32.83 -10.22
C THR A 448 24.01 33.49 -8.87
N GLU A 449 24.28 32.70 -7.82
CA GLU A 449 24.66 33.18 -6.48
C GLU A 449 26.17 33.09 -6.18
N ILE A 450 27.02 32.82 -7.19
CA ILE A 450 28.50 32.85 -7.14
C ILE A 450 29.01 34.02 -7.97
#